data_AF-A0A8C2VHA2-F1
#
_entry.id   AF-A0A8C2VHA2-F1
#
_cell.length_a   1.000
_cell.length_b   1.000
_cell.length_c   1.000
_cell.angle_alpha   90.00
_cell.angle_beta   90.00
_cell.angle_gamma   90.00
#
_symmetry.space_group_name_H-M   'P 1'
#
loop_
_entity.id
_entity.type
_entity.pdbx_description
1 polymer ?
#
loop_
_entity_poly.entity_id
_entity_poly.type
_entity_poly.pdbx_seq_one_letter_code
_entity_poly.pdbx_strand_id
1 'polypeptide(L)'
;AGRAGAGAGLPPYHRRVGMVQELLRMVRQGRREEAGTLLQHLRQDLGMESTSLDDVLYRYASFRNLVDPITHDLIISLARYIHCPKPEADVLGAMEKLCRQLTYHLSPHSQCRRHRGLAKRKPQACLKAVLAGNPPDNTVDLSGIPLTSRDLERVTSYLQRCGEQVDSVELGFTGLTDDMVLQLLPALSTLPRLTTLALNGNRLTRALLRDLTDTLKDPSKFPNVTWIDLGNNVDIFSLPQPFLLSLRKRSPKQGHLPTILELGEGPGTGEEAREGTVGQDAGGSPVSLAKDHKGKAAVSQT
;
A
#
# COMPACT_ATOMS: atom_id res chain seq x y z
N ALA A 1 0.07 9.41 -41.54
CA ALA A 1 -0.43 8.42 -40.56
C ALA A 1 0.57 8.32 -39.41
N GLY A 2 0.36 9.09 -38.34
CA GLY A 2 1.34 9.29 -37.27
C GLY A 2 1.03 8.48 -36.02
N ARG A 3 1.94 7.56 -35.67
CA ARG A 3 2.26 7.03 -34.33
C ARG A 3 1.13 7.06 -33.27
N ALA A 4 0.26 6.06 -33.30
CA ALA A 4 -0.45 5.57 -32.12
C ALA A 4 0.03 4.13 -31.87
N GLY A 5 0.86 3.89 -30.85
CA GLY A 5 1.35 2.53 -30.60
C GLY A 5 2.45 2.34 -29.55
N ALA A 6 3.03 3.39 -28.98
CA ALA A 6 4.13 3.24 -28.01
C ALA A 6 3.68 2.87 -26.58
N GLY A 7 2.37 2.91 -26.27
CA GLY A 7 1.86 2.77 -24.90
C GLY A 7 1.14 1.46 -24.58
N ALA A 8 0.87 0.60 -25.56
CA ALA A 8 -0.05 -0.53 -25.40
C ALA A 8 0.53 -1.73 -24.61
N GLY A 9 1.84 -1.74 -24.34
CA GLY A 9 2.52 -2.86 -23.66
C GLY A 9 3.20 -2.51 -22.33
N LEU A 10 3.14 -1.24 -21.89
CA LEU A 10 3.79 -0.83 -20.65
C LEU A 10 2.82 -0.94 -19.46
N PRO A 11 3.29 -1.42 -18.30
CA PRO A 11 2.46 -1.53 -17.10
C PRO A 11 2.02 -0.14 -16.60
N PRO A 12 0.85 -0.03 -15.94
CA PRO A 12 0.21 1.26 -15.60
C PRO A 12 1.12 2.27 -14.90
N TYR A 13 2.02 1.80 -14.03
CA TYR A 13 2.95 2.66 -13.30
C TYR A 13 3.86 3.50 -14.21
N HIS A 14 4.27 3.00 -15.38
CA HIS A 14 5.18 3.73 -16.27
C HIS A 14 4.57 5.05 -16.73
N ARG A 15 3.28 5.02 -17.11
CA ARG A 15 2.55 6.22 -17.53
C ARG A 15 2.46 7.20 -16.37
N ARG A 16 2.01 6.74 -15.20
CA ARG A 16 1.82 7.58 -14.01
C ARG A 16 3.12 8.22 -13.53
N VAL A 17 4.20 7.44 -13.44
CA VAL A 17 5.53 7.94 -13.09
C VAL A 17 6.02 8.95 -14.12
N GLY A 18 5.80 8.69 -15.42
CA GLY A 18 6.10 9.64 -16.48
C GLY A 18 5.35 10.96 -16.32
N MET A 19 4.07 10.92 -15.94
CA MET A 19 3.28 12.13 -15.65
C MET A 19 3.84 12.90 -14.45
N VAL A 20 4.25 12.22 -13.38
CA VAL A 20 4.86 12.87 -12.20
C VAL A 20 6.19 13.55 -12.55
N GLN A 21 7.04 12.87 -13.33
CA GLN A 21 8.32 13.42 -13.78
C GLN A 21 8.13 14.63 -14.70
N GLU A 22 7.18 14.53 -15.63
CA GLU A 22 6.86 15.62 -16.55
C GLU A 22 6.22 16.82 -15.84
N LEU A 23 5.36 16.57 -14.84
CA LEU A 23 4.80 17.62 -13.99
C LEU A 23 5.91 18.39 -13.28
N LEU A 24 6.87 17.70 -12.67
CA LEU A 24 8.01 18.34 -12.01
C LEU A 24 8.84 19.17 -13.01
N ARG A 25 9.04 18.66 -14.23
CA ARG A 25 9.74 19.39 -15.30
C ARG A 25 9.00 20.67 -15.70
N MET A 26 7.69 20.62 -15.88
CA MET A 26 6.87 21.80 -16.20
C MET A 26 6.93 22.85 -15.10
N VAL A 27 6.86 22.43 -13.84
CA VAL A 27 6.99 23.32 -12.67
C VAL A 27 8.35 24.01 -12.66
N ARG A 28 9.45 23.29 -12.89
CA ARG A 28 10.81 23.87 -13.00
C ARG A 28 10.92 24.91 -14.11
N GLN A 29 10.10 24.79 -15.16
CA GLN A 29 10.04 25.72 -16.29
C GLN A 29 9.07 26.87 -16.09
N GLY A 30 8.39 26.96 -14.93
CA GLY A 30 7.37 27.96 -14.67
C GLY A 30 6.03 27.72 -15.41
N ARG A 31 5.88 26.59 -16.11
CA ARG A 31 4.68 26.23 -16.89
C ARG A 31 3.59 25.65 -15.98
N ARG A 32 3.08 26.49 -15.07
CA ARG A 32 2.18 26.08 -13.98
C ARG A 32 0.81 25.62 -14.45
N GLU A 33 0.21 26.31 -15.43
CA GLU A 33 -1.10 25.93 -15.96
C GLU A 33 -1.06 24.53 -16.57
N GLU A 34 -0.04 24.25 -17.39
CA GLU A 34 0.17 22.95 -18.00
C GLU A 34 0.45 21.86 -16.95
N ALA A 35 1.23 22.19 -15.91
CA ALA A 35 1.44 21.29 -14.77
C ALA A 35 0.13 20.99 -14.04
N GLY A 36 -0.75 21.98 -13.88
CA GLY A 36 -2.09 21.82 -13.31
C GLY A 36 -2.99 20.91 -14.15
N THR A 37 -2.99 21.09 -15.47
CA THR A 37 -3.70 20.20 -16.41
C THR A 37 -3.16 18.78 -16.35
N LEU A 38 -1.84 18.60 -16.29
CA LEU A 38 -1.24 17.28 -16.17
C LEU A 38 -1.57 16.61 -14.83
N LEU A 39 -1.61 17.38 -13.74
CA LEU A 39 -2.06 16.89 -12.43
C LEU A 39 -3.52 16.46 -12.47
N GLN A 40 -4.39 17.19 -13.17
CA GLN A 40 -5.78 16.81 -13.37
C GLN A 40 -5.89 15.45 -14.08
N HIS A 41 -5.12 15.24 -15.15
CA HIS A 41 -5.08 13.94 -15.82
C HIS A 41 -4.53 12.82 -14.92
N LEU A 42 -3.54 13.10 -14.08
CA LEU A 42 -2.99 12.10 -13.15
C LEU A 42 -4.05 11.71 -12.10
N ARG A 43 -4.78 12.70 -11.58
CA ARG A 43 -5.92 12.49 -10.68
C ARG A 43 -6.99 11.62 -11.32
N GLN A 44 -7.29 11.88 -12.59
CA GLN A 44 -8.25 11.08 -13.35
C GLN A 44 -7.82 9.61 -13.45
N ASP A 45 -6.54 9.38 -13.79
CA ASP A 45 -5.98 8.03 -13.90
C ASP A 45 -5.89 7.28 -12.55
N LEU A 46 -6.00 7.99 -11.42
CA LEU A 46 -6.01 7.47 -10.04
C LEU A 46 -7.43 7.37 -9.44
N GLY A 47 -8.49 7.57 -10.24
CA GLY A 47 -9.87 7.48 -9.75
C GLY A 47 -10.33 8.61 -8.87
N MET A 48 -9.69 9.78 -9.01
CA MET A 48 -10.07 11.00 -8.31
C MET A 48 -10.95 11.92 -9.19
N GLU A 49 -11.62 11.39 -10.23
CA GLU A 49 -12.38 12.17 -11.23
C GLU A 49 -13.61 12.89 -10.67
N SER A 50 -14.34 12.24 -9.76
CA SER A 50 -15.58 12.75 -9.17
C SER A 50 -15.36 13.85 -8.12
N THR A 51 -14.14 14.38 -8.06
CA THR A 51 -13.65 15.24 -7.00
C THR A 51 -13.17 16.52 -7.66
N SER A 52 -13.91 17.62 -7.51
CA SER A 52 -13.33 18.90 -7.94
C SER A 52 -12.04 19.13 -7.15
N LEU A 53 -11.12 19.92 -7.70
CA LEU A 53 -9.91 20.28 -6.96
C LEU A 53 -10.30 20.93 -5.61
N ASP A 54 -11.37 21.73 -5.60
CA ASP A 54 -11.94 22.33 -4.40
C ASP A 54 -12.49 21.30 -3.42
N ASP A 55 -13.18 20.26 -3.90
CA ASP A 55 -13.62 19.17 -3.03
C ASP A 55 -12.40 18.53 -2.37
N VAL A 56 -11.36 18.19 -3.14
CA VAL A 56 -10.12 17.59 -2.60
C VAL A 56 -9.46 18.49 -1.56
N LEU A 57 -9.38 19.79 -1.83
CA LEU A 57 -8.72 20.75 -0.93
C LEU A 57 -9.53 21.04 0.34
N TYR A 58 -10.87 21.05 0.29
CA TYR A 58 -11.73 21.49 1.41
C TYR A 58 -12.60 20.41 2.04
N ARG A 59 -12.96 19.36 1.30
CA ARG A 59 -13.96 18.35 1.70
C ARG A 59 -13.34 16.96 1.94
N TYR A 60 -12.19 16.63 1.34
CA TYR A 60 -11.65 15.27 1.38
C TYR A 60 -10.91 14.86 2.67
N ALA A 61 -10.62 15.79 3.58
CA ALA A 61 -10.14 15.46 4.93
C ALA A 61 -11.13 14.59 5.74
N SER A 62 -12.34 14.34 5.20
CA SER A 62 -13.44 13.64 5.86
C SER A 62 -13.87 12.30 5.23
N PHE A 63 -13.23 11.82 4.15
CA PHE A 63 -13.60 10.50 3.60
C PHE A 63 -13.20 9.39 4.57
N ARG A 64 -14.21 8.69 5.08
CA ARG A 64 -14.02 7.44 5.80
C ARG A 64 -13.62 6.36 4.79
N ASN A 65 -12.65 5.51 5.16
CA ASN A 65 -12.24 4.33 4.38
C ASN A 65 -11.57 4.62 3.02
N LEU A 66 -10.71 5.64 2.94
CA LEU A 66 -9.84 5.85 1.78
C LEU A 66 -8.95 4.64 1.54
N VAL A 67 -8.75 4.27 0.27
CA VAL A 67 -7.94 3.10 -0.08
C VAL A 67 -6.44 3.40 0.04
N ASP A 68 -6.01 4.60 -0.39
CA ASP A 68 -4.63 5.08 -0.25
C ASP A 68 -4.61 6.54 0.23
N PRO A 69 -4.64 6.79 1.56
CA PRO A 69 -4.60 8.14 2.11
C PRO A 69 -3.26 8.86 1.87
N ILE A 70 -2.16 8.11 1.71
CA ILE A 70 -0.83 8.71 1.52
C ILE A 70 -0.72 9.29 0.12
N THR A 71 -1.04 8.50 -0.92
CA THR A 71 -1.05 9.00 -2.31
C THR A 71 -2.01 10.18 -2.44
N HIS A 72 -3.15 10.11 -1.75
CA HIS A 72 -4.10 11.20 -1.73
C HIS A 72 -3.47 12.49 -1.19
N ASP A 73 -2.90 12.48 0.02
CA ASP A 73 -2.28 13.67 0.63
C ASP A 73 -1.13 14.25 -0.21
N LEU A 74 -0.32 13.39 -0.84
CA LEU A 74 0.73 13.80 -1.77
C LEU A 74 0.16 14.56 -2.97
N ILE A 75 -0.93 14.08 -3.55
CA ILE A 75 -1.63 14.75 -4.66
C ILE A 75 -2.22 16.10 -4.20
N ILE A 76 -2.85 16.15 -3.02
CA ILE A 76 -3.38 17.42 -2.49
C ILE A 76 -2.25 18.42 -2.32
N SER A 77 -1.15 18.00 -1.69
CA SER A 77 0.00 18.85 -1.41
C SER A 77 0.62 19.38 -2.70
N LEU A 78 0.78 18.54 -3.74
CA LEU A 78 1.24 18.98 -5.06
C LEU A 78 0.29 20.01 -5.69
N ALA A 79 -1.03 19.80 -5.58
CA ALA A 79 -2.00 20.73 -6.12
C ALA A 79 -1.92 22.10 -5.45
N ARG A 80 -1.78 22.13 -4.11
CA ARG A 80 -1.61 23.39 -3.36
C ARG A 80 -0.39 24.17 -3.86
N TYR A 81 0.74 23.50 -4.10
CA TYR A 81 1.94 24.18 -4.60
C TYR A 81 1.78 24.72 -6.03
N ILE A 82 1.02 24.05 -6.90
CA ILE A 82 0.79 24.48 -8.28
C ILE A 82 -0.19 25.66 -8.32
N HIS A 83 -1.30 25.58 -7.58
CA HIS A 83 -2.40 26.54 -7.65
C HIS A 83 -2.27 27.73 -6.68
N CYS A 84 -1.58 27.55 -5.55
CA CYS A 84 -1.40 28.57 -4.52
C CYS A 84 0.10 28.75 -4.18
N PRO A 85 0.92 29.26 -5.11
CA PRO A 85 2.35 29.38 -4.90
C PRO A 85 2.67 30.37 -3.78
N LYS A 86 3.33 29.89 -2.73
CA LYS A 86 3.90 30.74 -1.69
C LYS A 86 5.23 31.33 -2.16
N PRO A 87 5.62 32.54 -1.73
CA PRO A 87 6.91 33.16 -2.06
C PRO A 87 8.13 32.51 -1.33
N GLU A 88 7.97 31.29 -0.79
CA GLU A 88 8.97 30.62 0.03
C GLU A 88 10.14 30.07 -0.81
N ALA A 89 11.37 30.23 -0.31
CA ALA A 89 12.61 29.93 -1.02
C ALA A 89 12.88 28.42 -1.28
N ASP A 90 12.06 27.50 -0.75
CA ASP A 90 12.23 26.05 -0.92
C ASP A 90 10.98 25.32 -1.48
N VAL A 91 10.06 26.04 -2.14
CA VAL A 91 8.87 25.42 -2.75
C VAL A 91 9.27 24.33 -3.76
N LEU A 92 10.30 24.57 -4.55
CA LEU A 92 10.75 23.60 -5.56
C LEU A 92 11.34 22.34 -4.91
N GLY A 93 12.16 22.48 -3.87
CA GLY A 93 12.74 21.33 -3.16
C GLY A 93 11.67 20.50 -2.44
N ALA A 94 10.65 21.15 -1.88
CA ALA A 94 9.48 20.47 -1.32
C ALA A 94 8.69 19.71 -2.39
N MET A 95 8.42 20.33 -3.54
CA MET A 95 7.74 19.67 -4.66
C MET A 95 8.53 18.47 -5.19
N GLU A 96 9.86 18.55 -5.25
CA GLU A 96 10.69 17.41 -5.63
C GLU A 96 10.57 16.24 -4.64
N LYS A 97 10.51 16.52 -3.33
CA LYS A 97 10.28 15.49 -2.31
C LYS A 97 8.92 14.83 -2.51
N LEU A 98 7.87 15.62 -2.71
CA LEU A 98 6.53 15.11 -3.00
C LEU A 98 6.49 14.26 -4.27
N CYS A 99 7.10 14.72 -5.36
CA CYS A 99 7.17 13.95 -6.61
C CYS A 99 7.94 12.63 -6.43
N ARG A 100 9.01 12.61 -5.62
CA ARG A 100 9.74 11.38 -5.28
C ARG A 100 8.89 10.41 -4.47
N GLN A 101 8.20 10.90 -3.45
CA GLN A 101 7.27 10.09 -2.65
C GLN A 101 6.13 9.55 -3.51
N LEU A 102 5.51 10.40 -4.34
CA LEU A 102 4.43 9.98 -5.22
C LEU A 102 4.90 8.95 -6.24
N THR A 103 6.09 9.13 -6.80
CA THR A 103 6.71 8.13 -7.69
C THR A 103 6.86 6.78 -6.99
N TYR A 104 7.23 6.77 -5.71
CA TYR A 104 7.31 5.56 -4.91
C TYR A 104 5.93 4.90 -4.77
N HIS A 105 4.91 5.60 -4.28
CA HIS A 105 3.58 5.00 -4.12
C HIS A 105 2.92 4.53 -5.42
N LEU A 106 3.31 5.12 -6.56
CA LEU A 106 2.80 4.77 -7.88
C LEU A 106 3.65 3.72 -8.60
N SER A 107 4.65 3.12 -7.95
CA SER A 107 5.55 2.12 -8.53
C SER A 107 5.49 0.78 -7.78
N PRO A 108 5.81 -0.35 -8.46
CA PRO A 108 5.95 -1.64 -7.79
C PRO A 108 7.10 -1.64 -6.79
N HIS A 109 6.77 -1.82 -5.50
CA HIS A 109 7.72 -2.03 -4.41
C HIS A 109 7.41 -3.35 -3.73
N SER A 110 7.57 -4.47 -4.45
CA SER A 110 7.29 -5.78 -3.84
C SER A 110 8.14 -6.01 -2.61
N GLN A 111 7.57 -6.66 -1.59
CA GLN A 111 8.29 -6.98 -0.35
C GLN A 111 9.52 -7.86 -0.63
N CYS A 112 9.48 -8.63 -1.72
CA CYS A 112 10.60 -9.40 -2.27
C CYS A 112 11.82 -8.52 -2.67
N ARG A 113 11.62 -7.23 -3.00
CA ARG A 113 12.73 -6.26 -3.20
C ARG A 113 13.35 -5.80 -1.88
N ARG A 114 12.61 -5.83 -0.77
CA ARG A 114 13.06 -5.36 0.55
C ARG A 114 13.93 -6.39 1.28
N HIS A 115 13.57 -7.68 1.20
CA HIS A 115 14.32 -8.75 1.88
C HIS A 115 15.52 -9.32 1.09
N ARG A 116 15.70 -8.91 -0.17
CA ARG A 116 16.81 -9.36 -1.03
C ARG A 116 17.76 -8.20 -1.30
N GLY A 117 18.67 -7.98 -0.34
CA GLY A 117 19.62 -6.86 -0.33
C GLY A 117 20.38 -6.67 -1.65
N LEU A 118 20.70 -5.40 -1.93
CA LEU A 118 21.68 -4.75 -2.85
C LEU A 118 22.25 -5.48 -4.09
N ALA A 119 21.70 -6.60 -4.55
CA ALA A 119 22.06 -7.21 -5.81
C ALA A 119 21.26 -6.53 -6.92
N LYS A 120 21.92 -5.62 -7.65
CA LYS A 120 21.45 -5.06 -8.93
C LYS A 120 20.98 -6.21 -9.84
N ARG A 121 19.69 -6.55 -9.81
CA ARG A 121 19.11 -7.60 -10.64
C ARG A 121 18.30 -6.98 -11.77
N LYS A 122 18.43 -7.57 -12.96
CA LYS A 122 17.83 -7.12 -14.21
C LYS A 122 16.31 -6.85 -14.06
N PRO A 123 15.76 -5.83 -14.73
CA PRO A 123 14.50 -5.20 -14.32
C PRO A 123 13.21 -5.96 -14.66
N GLN A 124 13.26 -7.23 -15.09
CA GLN A 124 12.04 -7.97 -15.41
C GLN A 124 12.18 -9.43 -14.99
N ALA A 125 11.53 -9.79 -13.88
CA ALA A 125 11.14 -11.18 -13.69
C ALA A 125 10.19 -11.50 -14.85
N CYS A 126 10.57 -12.42 -15.72
CA CYS A 126 9.65 -12.90 -16.73
C CYS A 126 8.60 -13.77 -16.04
N LEU A 127 7.33 -13.62 -16.41
CA LEU A 127 6.21 -14.42 -15.87
C LEU A 127 6.56 -15.92 -15.80
N LYS A 128 7.19 -16.45 -16.86
CA LYS A 128 7.62 -17.85 -16.94
C LYS A 128 8.53 -18.28 -15.79
N ALA A 129 9.43 -17.41 -15.33
CA ALA A 129 10.35 -17.73 -14.24
C ALA A 129 9.62 -17.78 -12.88
N VAL A 130 8.64 -16.91 -12.66
CA VAL A 130 7.83 -16.91 -11.43
C VAL A 130 6.96 -18.17 -11.39
N LEU A 131 6.33 -18.53 -12.51
CA LEU A 131 5.42 -19.69 -12.59
C LEU A 131 6.14 -21.05 -12.69
N ALA A 132 7.46 -21.08 -12.83
CA ALA A 132 8.23 -22.32 -13.00
C ALA A 132 8.44 -23.11 -11.69
N GLY A 133 8.57 -22.41 -10.57
CA GLY A 133 8.90 -23.01 -9.26
C GLY A 133 7.72 -23.09 -8.30
N ASN A 134 8.01 -23.34 -7.02
CA ASN A 134 7.07 -23.06 -5.93
C ASN A 134 7.22 -21.59 -5.48
N PRO A 135 6.15 -20.99 -4.92
CA PRO A 135 6.21 -19.62 -4.44
C PRO A 135 7.26 -19.51 -3.32
N PRO A 136 8.28 -18.65 -3.46
CA PRO A 136 9.22 -18.41 -2.38
C PRO A 136 8.48 -17.70 -1.24
N ASP A 137 8.70 -18.16 -0.01
CA ASP A 137 8.08 -17.55 1.18
C ASP A 137 6.55 -17.43 1.07
N ASN A 138 5.92 -18.47 0.51
CA ASN A 138 4.46 -18.56 0.33
C ASN A 138 3.82 -17.40 -0.46
N THR A 139 4.63 -16.59 -1.13
CA THR A 139 4.21 -15.37 -1.81
C THR A 139 4.30 -15.51 -3.33
N VAL A 140 3.21 -15.18 -4.03
CA VAL A 140 3.16 -15.08 -5.48
C VAL A 140 3.26 -13.62 -5.89
N ASP A 141 4.48 -13.15 -6.14
CA ASP A 141 4.74 -11.77 -6.58
C ASP A 141 4.86 -11.69 -8.11
N LEU A 142 3.85 -11.07 -8.73
CA LEU A 142 3.81 -10.72 -10.15
C LEU A 142 3.82 -9.20 -10.36
N SER A 143 4.11 -8.42 -9.32
CA SER A 143 3.96 -6.97 -9.34
C SER A 143 4.82 -6.33 -10.42
N GLY A 144 4.21 -5.44 -11.21
CA GLY A 144 4.87 -4.72 -12.29
C GLY A 144 5.12 -5.53 -13.57
N ILE A 145 4.69 -6.79 -13.64
CA ILE A 145 4.69 -7.59 -14.88
C ILE A 145 3.34 -7.36 -15.59
N PRO A 146 3.32 -6.80 -16.82
CA PRO A 146 2.08 -6.70 -17.59
C PRO A 146 1.47 -8.08 -17.84
N LEU A 147 0.22 -8.28 -17.44
CA LEU A 147 -0.51 -9.52 -17.67
C LEU A 147 -1.48 -9.36 -18.84
N THR A 148 -1.58 -10.38 -19.68
CA THR A 148 -2.63 -10.51 -20.70
C THR A 148 -3.64 -11.56 -20.30
N SER A 149 -4.83 -11.61 -20.92
CA SER A 149 -5.83 -12.66 -20.62
C SER A 149 -5.28 -14.08 -20.77
N ARG A 150 -4.37 -14.32 -21.73
CA ARG A 150 -3.70 -15.63 -21.91
C ARG A 150 -2.76 -15.98 -20.76
N ASP A 151 -2.17 -14.97 -20.13
CA ASP A 151 -1.31 -15.19 -18.97
C ASP A 151 -2.12 -15.54 -17.72
N LEU A 152 -3.37 -15.10 -17.63
CA LEU A 152 -4.27 -15.42 -16.51
C LEU A 152 -4.57 -16.91 -16.43
N GLU A 153 -4.73 -17.59 -17.55
CA GLU A 153 -4.90 -19.06 -17.56
C GLU A 153 -3.70 -19.75 -16.89
N ARG A 154 -2.49 -19.30 -17.20
CA ARG A 154 -1.25 -19.83 -16.60
C ARG A 154 -1.16 -19.51 -15.12
N VAL A 155 -1.53 -18.29 -14.71
CA VAL A 155 -1.58 -17.87 -13.31
C VAL A 155 -2.62 -18.70 -12.54
N THR A 156 -3.80 -18.91 -13.10
CA THR A 156 -4.85 -19.76 -12.52
C THR A 156 -4.36 -21.19 -12.31
N SER A 157 -3.80 -21.82 -13.35
CA SER A 157 -3.24 -23.18 -13.21
C SER A 157 -2.11 -23.24 -12.19
N TYR A 158 -1.27 -22.20 -12.12
CA TYR A 158 -0.21 -22.11 -11.13
C TYR A 158 -0.75 -22.03 -9.70
N LEU A 159 -1.73 -21.15 -9.46
CA LEU A 159 -2.38 -20.99 -8.16
C LEU A 159 -3.10 -22.27 -7.72
N GLN A 160 -3.75 -22.98 -8.65
CA GLN A 160 -4.36 -24.29 -8.35
C GLN A 160 -3.32 -25.33 -7.93
N ARG A 161 -2.11 -25.29 -8.52
CA ARG A 161 -1.03 -26.23 -8.20
C ARG A 161 -0.37 -25.97 -6.85
N CYS A 162 -0.16 -24.70 -6.48
CA CYS A 162 0.57 -24.31 -5.26
C CYS A 162 -0.31 -23.71 -4.15
N GLY A 163 -1.63 -23.65 -4.36
CA GLY A 163 -2.54 -22.84 -3.54
C GLY A 163 -2.60 -23.18 -2.05
N GLU A 164 -2.34 -24.44 -1.70
CA GLU A 164 -2.24 -24.90 -0.31
C GLU A 164 -1.13 -24.21 0.50
N GLN A 165 -0.12 -23.64 -0.18
CA GLN A 165 1.01 -22.97 0.47
C GLN A 165 0.91 -21.45 0.40
N VAL A 166 0.10 -20.90 -0.52
CA VAL A 166 0.09 -19.46 -0.80
C VAL A 166 -0.68 -18.69 0.27
N ASP A 167 0.01 -17.77 0.96
CA ASP A 167 -0.60 -16.85 1.92
C ASP A 167 -0.68 -15.40 1.41
N SER A 168 0.12 -15.05 0.40
CA SER A 168 0.16 -13.72 -0.21
C SER A 168 0.20 -13.78 -1.75
N VAL A 169 -0.63 -12.96 -2.39
CA VAL A 169 -0.62 -12.78 -3.85
C VAL A 169 -0.49 -11.29 -4.16
N GLU A 170 0.62 -10.91 -4.80
CA GLU A 170 0.89 -9.54 -5.24
C GLU A 170 0.70 -9.42 -6.76
N LEU A 171 -0.40 -8.77 -7.16
CA LEU A 171 -0.77 -8.48 -8.55
C LEU A 171 -0.76 -6.98 -8.83
N GLY A 172 0.02 -6.22 -8.05
CA GLY A 172 0.08 -4.77 -8.15
C GLY A 172 0.70 -4.29 -9.47
N PHE A 173 0.13 -3.26 -10.08
CA PHE A 173 0.68 -2.62 -11.29
C PHE A 173 0.88 -3.57 -12.49
N THR A 174 0.03 -4.57 -12.63
CA THR A 174 0.08 -5.59 -13.69
C THR A 174 -0.78 -5.23 -14.91
N GLY A 175 -1.59 -4.17 -14.81
CA GLY A 175 -2.51 -3.75 -15.87
C GLY A 175 -3.85 -4.47 -15.87
N LEU A 176 -4.19 -5.16 -14.78
CA LEU A 176 -5.46 -5.86 -14.63
C LEU A 176 -6.66 -4.90 -14.83
N THR A 177 -7.65 -5.37 -15.57
CA THR A 177 -9.00 -4.80 -15.67
C THR A 177 -9.96 -5.62 -14.81
N ASP A 178 -11.18 -5.11 -14.62
CA ASP A 178 -12.23 -5.80 -13.85
C ASP A 178 -12.48 -7.22 -14.39
N ASP A 179 -12.64 -7.40 -15.70
CA ASP A 179 -12.85 -8.71 -16.34
C ASP A 179 -11.71 -9.69 -16.09
N MET A 180 -10.47 -9.20 -16.04
CA MET A 180 -9.30 -10.03 -15.78
C MET A 180 -9.27 -10.50 -14.33
N VAL A 181 -9.65 -9.63 -13.37
CA VAL A 181 -9.77 -10.03 -11.97
C VAL A 181 -10.91 -11.03 -11.79
N LEU A 182 -12.05 -10.81 -12.46
CA LEU A 182 -13.17 -11.76 -12.45
C LEU A 182 -12.78 -13.14 -12.99
N GLN A 183 -11.90 -13.21 -14.00
CA GLN A 183 -11.34 -14.49 -14.49
C GLN A 183 -10.45 -15.19 -13.46
N LEU A 184 -9.67 -14.44 -12.67
CA LEU A 184 -8.81 -15.00 -11.60
C LEU A 184 -9.59 -15.34 -10.33
N LEU A 185 -10.73 -14.69 -10.10
CA LEU A 185 -11.48 -14.75 -8.85
C LEU A 185 -11.84 -16.18 -8.40
N PRO A 186 -12.25 -17.13 -9.28
CA PRO A 186 -12.48 -18.51 -8.87
C PRO A 186 -11.24 -19.20 -8.29
N ALA A 187 -10.06 -18.92 -8.84
CA ALA A 187 -8.81 -19.48 -8.34
C ALA A 187 -8.38 -18.82 -7.04
N LEU A 188 -8.41 -17.49 -6.97
CA LEU A 188 -8.02 -16.73 -5.76
C LEU A 188 -8.92 -17.03 -4.57
N SER A 189 -10.24 -17.11 -4.80
CA SER A 189 -11.24 -17.29 -3.74
C SER A 189 -11.22 -18.68 -3.11
N THR A 190 -10.58 -19.66 -3.75
CA THR A 190 -10.46 -21.04 -3.23
C THR A 190 -9.14 -21.29 -2.50
N LEU A 191 -8.22 -20.31 -2.50
CA LEU A 191 -6.94 -20.45 -1.80
C LEU A 191 -7.17 -20.54 -0.28
N PRO A 192 -6.82 -21.68 0.35
CA PRO A 192 -7.18 -21.93 1.74
C PRO A 192 -6.37 -21.07 2.71
N ARG A 193 -5.14 -20.67 2.37
CA ARG A 193 -4.25 -19.92 3.26
C ARG A 193 -4.09 -18.45 2.90
N LEU A 194 -4.73 -17.98 1.83
CA LEU A 194 -4.58 -16.60 1.38
C LEU A 194 -5.06 -15.63 2.47
N THR A 195 -4.16 -14.75 2.90
CA THR A 195 -4.43 -13.70 3.89
C THR A 195 -4.38 -12.32 3.26
N THR A 196 -3.47 -12.13 2.30
CA THR A 196 -3.21 -10.83 1.68
C THR A 196 -3.30 -10.92 0.15
N LEU A 197 -4.06 -10.01 -0.45
CA LEU A 197 -4.19 -9.88 -1.90
C LEU A 197 -3.93 -8.44 -2.32
N ALA A 198 -2.87 -8.17 -3.07
CA ALA A 198 -2.57 -6.84 -3.58
C ALA A 198 -3.02 -6.69 -5.03
N LEU A 199 -3.95 -5.78 -5.28
CA LEU A 199 -4.53 -5.41 -6.58
C LEU A 199 -4.31 -3.92 -6.88
N ASN A 200 -3.44 -3.26 -6.14
CA ASN A 200 -3.15 -1.84 -6.25
C ASN A 200 -2.53 -1.46 -7.60
N GLY A 201 -2.71 -0.21 -8.02
CA GLY A 201 -2.03 0.33 -9.20
C GLY A 201 -2.52 -0.22 -10.54
N ASN A 202 -3.72 -0.81 -10.60
CA ASN A 202 -4.29 -1.42 -11.79
C ASN A 202 -5.38 -0.53 -12.44
N ARG A 203 -6.11 -1.08 -13.41
CA ARG A 203 -7.20 -0.41 -14.15
C ARG A 203 -8.57 -0.82 -13.62
N LEU A 204 -8.68 -1.01 -12.31
CA LEU A 204 -9.89 -1.52 -11.67
C LEU A 204 -10.88 -0.39 -11.38
N THR A 205 -12.17 -0.72 -11.42
CA THR A 205 -13.25 0.23 -11.19
C THR A 205 -14.16 -0.18 -10.03
N ARG A 206 -15.11 0.70 -9.67
CA ARG A 206 -16.14 0.37 -8.66
C ARG A 206 -17.03 -0.80 -9.04
N ALA A 207 -17.11 -1.18 -10.32
CA ALA A 207 -17.88 -2.34 -10.74
C ALA A 207 -17.35 -3.62 -10.07
N LEU A 208 -16.02 -3.81 -10.07
CA LEU A 208 -15.37 -4.95 -9.42
C LEU A 208 -15.60 -4.99 -7.91
N LEU A 209 -15.72 -3.84 -7.23
CA LEU A 209 -15.98 -3.81 -5.79
C LEU A 209 -17.28 -4.52 -5.41
N ARG A 210 -18.32 -4.43 -6.26
CA ARG A 210 -19.58 -5.15 -6.03
C ARG A 210 -19.34 -6.65 -6.06
N ASP A 211 -18.67 -7.15 -7.10
CA ASP A 211 -18.44 -8.58 -7.30
C ASP A 211 -17.49 -9.16 -6.23
N LEU A 212 -16.46 -8.41 -5.83
CA LEU A 212 -15.61 -8.79 -4.70
C LEU A 212 -16.39 -8.80 -3.38
N THR A 213 -17.25 -7.81 -3.14
CA THR A 213 -18.10 -7.76 -1.94
C THR A 213 -19.03 -8.95 -1.90
N ASP A 214 -19.65 -9.30 -3.01
CA ASP A 214 -20.56 -10.45 -3.12
C ASP A 214 -19.82 -11.77 -2.91
N THR A 215 -18.63 -11.91 -3.47
CA THR A 215 -17.77 -13.08 -3.23
C THR A 215 -17.39 -13.22 -1.76
N LEU A 216 -17.04 -12.11 -1.09
CA LEU A 216 -16.70 -12.10 0.33
C LEU A 216 -17.87 -12.40 1.26
N LYS A 217 -19.13 -12.31 0.80
CA LYS A 217 -20.31 -12.72 1.59
C LYS A 217 -20.35 -14.23 1.81
N ASP A 218 -19.83 -15.03 0.89
CA ASP A 218 -19.75 -16.48 1.01
C ASP A 218 -18.59 -16.87 1.93
N PRO A 219 -18.83 -17.48 3.10
CA PRO A 219 -17.78 -17.89 4.03
C PRO A 219 -16.75 -18.86 3.42
N SER A 220 -17.17 -19.69 2.46
CA SER A 220 -16.32 -20.66 1.77
C SER A 220 -15.32 -20.02 0.81
N LYS A 221 -15.62 -18.79 0.36
CA LYS A 221 -14.75 -17.99 -0.51
C LYS A 221 -13.87 -17.10 0.34
N PHE A 222 -12.57 -17.10 0.03
CA PHE A 222 -11.55 -16.36 0.77
C PHE A 222 -11.59 -16.66 2.28
N PRO A 223 -11.39 -17.92 2.70
CA PRO A 223 -11.60 -18.34 4.09
C PRO A 223 -10.77 -17.53 5.09
N ASN A 224 -9.54 -17.14 4.74
CA ASN A 224 -8.59 -16.48 5.62
C ASN A 224 -8.18 -15.07 5.17
N VAL A 225 -8.81 -14.49 4.14
CA VAL A 225 -8.40 -13.16 3.65
C VAL A 225 -8.79 -12.09 4.64
N THR A 226 -7.80 -11.33 5.07
CA THR A 226 -7.94 -10.20 5.99
C THR A 226 -7.61 -8.86 5.32
N TRP A 227 -6.88 -8.89 4.20
CA TRP A 227 -6.41 -7.69 3.52
C TRP A 227 -6.52 -7.82 2.00
N ILE A 228 -7.16 -6.82 1.38
CA ILE A 228 -7.15 -6.64 -0.07
C ILE A 228 -6.74 -5.19 -0.35
N ASP A 229 -5.56 -4.99 -0.93
CA ASP A 229 -5.08 -3.68 -1.32
C ASP A 229 -5.64 -3.31 -2.70
N LEU A 230 -6.42 -2.24 -2.76
CA LEU A 230 -7.03 -1.71 -3.98
C LEU A 230 -6.54 -0.29 -4.30
N GLY A 231 -5.46 0.16 -3.66
CA GLY A 231 -4.97 1.53 -3.76
C GLY A 231 -4.61 1.91 -5.19
N ASN A 232 -4.73 3.19 -5.53
CA ASN A 232 -4.27 3.73 -6.82
C ASN A 232 -4.88 3.00 -8.04
N ASN A 233 -6.14 2.61 -7.98
CA ASN A 233 -6.87 2.09 -9.13
C ASN A 233 -7.62 3.20 -9.89
N VAL A 234 -8.08 2.92 -11.10
CA VAL A 234 -8.64 3.95 -12.01
C VAL A 234 -9.95 4.55 -11.53
N ASP A 235 -10.77 3.83 -10.74
CA ASP A 235 -12.02 4.41 -10.19
C ASP A 235 -12.29 3.95 -8.75
N ILE A 236 -11.29 3.43 -8.02
CA ILE A 236 -11.45 2.98 -6.63
C ILE A 236 -10.67 3.91 -5.69
N PHE A 237 -11.39 4.83 -5.04
CA PHE A 237 -10.82 5.79 -4.08
C PHE A 237 -11.26 5.56 -2.62
N SER A 238 -12.37 4.86 -2.42
CA SER A 238 -12.87 4.49 -1.09
C SER A 238 -13.49 3.09 -1.10
N LEU A 239 -13.49 2.43 0.06
CA LEU A 239 -14.06 1.09 0.22
C LEU A 239 -15.49 1.15 0.78
N PRO A 240 -16.45 0.42 0.18
CA PRO A 240 -17.80 0.29 0.72
C PRO A 240 -17.79 -0.36 2.11
N GLN A 241 -18.65 0.12 3.02
CA GLN A 241 -18.76 -0.46 4.37
C GLN A 241 -19.03 -1.98 4.37
N PRO A 242 -19.90 -2.53 3.49
CA PRO A 242 -20.11 -3.98 3.43
C PRO A 242 -18.84 -4.78 3.11
N PHE A 243 -17.98 -4.28 2.23
CA PHE A 243 -16.71 -4.90 1.87
C PHE A 243 -15.80 -5.02 3.10
N LEU A 244 -15.65 -3.91 3.83
CA LEU A 244 -14.81 -3.82 5.02
C LEU A 244 -15.31 -4.70 6.17
N LEU A 245 -16.62 -4.74 6.37
CA LEU A 245 -17.23 -5.60 7.37
C LEU A 245 -16.99 -7.09 7.05
N SER A 246 -17.06 -7.48 5.78
CA SER A 246 -16.77 -8.87 5.37
C SER A 246 -15.32 -9.26 5.63
N LEU A 247 -14.34 -8.38 5.38
CA LEU A 247 -12.94 -8.62 5.73
C LEU A 247 -12.71 -8.66 7.25
N ARG A 248 -13.36 -7.75 7.99
CA ARG A 248 -13.23 -7.69 9.46
C ARG A 248 -13.75 -8.94 10.15
N LYS A 249 -14.86 -9.53 9.66
CA LYS A 249 -15.39 -10.81 10.17
C LYS A 249 -14.38 -11.96 10.10
N ARG A 250 -13.46 -11.90 9.13
CA ARG A 250 -12.40 -12.90 8.91
C ARG A 250 -11.09 -12.56 9.63
N SER A 251 -11.05 -11.40 10.30
CA SER A 251 -9.88 -10.87 11.02
C SER A 251 -10.13 -10.82 12.54
N PRO A 252 -10.26 -11.96 13.25
CA PRO A 252 -10.64 -11.97 14.65
C PRO A 252 -9.63 -11.31 15.61
N LYS A 253 -8.44 -10.90 15.15
CA LYS A 253 -7.34 -10.34 15.97
C LYS A 253 -6.96 -8.88 15.68
N GLN A 254 -7.56 -8.18 14.71
CA GLN A 254 -7.22 -6.79 14.39
C GLN A 254 -8.40 -5.85 14.65
N GLY A 255 -8.28 -5.03 15.71
CA GLY A 255 -9.29 -4.04 16.10
C GLY A 255 -9.43 -2.84 15.15
N HIS A 256 -8.53 -2.69 14.18
CA HIS A 256 -8.53 -1.62 13.19
C HIS A 256 -8.69 -2.20 11.78
N LEU A 257 -9.47 -1.52 10.93
CA LEU A 257 -9.42 -1.80 9.48
C LEU A 257 -7.96 -1.61 9.04
N PRO A 258 -7.37 -2.54 8.29
CA PRO A 258 -6.07 -2.26 7.73
C PRO A 258 -6.32 -1.13 6.73
N THR A 259 -5.73 0.02 6.97
CA THR A 259 -5.32 0.94 5.91
C THR A 259 -3.82 0.77 5.93
N ILE A 260 -3.17 0.67 4.75
CA ILE A 260 -1.72 0.48 4.51
C ILE A 260 -0.94 0.08 5.76
N LEU A 261 -0.46 -1.17 5.84
CA LEU A 261 0.43 -1.64 6.91
C LEU A 261 1.53 -0.60 7.21
N GLU A 262 1.30 0.26 8.19
CA GLU A 262 2.33 1.09 8.79
C GLU A 262 3.21 0.13 9.55
N LEU A 263 4.48 0.09 9.17
CA LEU A 263 5.51 -0.67 9.82
C LEU A 263 5.66 -0.10 11.24
N GLY A 264 4.88 -0.63 12.17
CA GLY A 264 5.09 -0.43 13.60
C GLY A 264 6.44 -1.03 13.95
N GLU A 265 7.34 -0.17 14.41
CA GLU A 265 8.58 -0.55 15.08
C GLU A 265 8.24 -1.64 16.11
N GLY A 266 8.90 -2.79 15.97
CA GLY A 266 8.68 -3.92 16.86
C GLY A 266 8.93 -3.54 18.32
N PRO A 267 8.26 -4.20 19.28
CA PRO A 267 8.55 -3.96 20.68
C PRO A 267 10.00 -4.33 20.94
N GLY A 268 10.81 -3.33 21.31
CA GLY A 268 12.17 -3.51 21.77
C GLY A 268 12.18 -4.47 22.95
N THR A 269 12.54 -5.71 22.67
CA THR A 269 12.92 -6.70 23.68
C THR A 269 14.32 -6.33 24.14
N GLY A 270 14.41 -5.37 25.05
CA GLY A 270 15.62 -5.05 25.78
C GLY A 270 15.86 -6.08 26.88
N GLU A 271 16.29 -7.28 26.52
CA GLU A 271 17.07 -8.12 27.44
C GLU A 271 18.50 -7.55 27.47
N GLU A 272 18.78 -6.66 28.41
CA GLU A 272 20.16 -6.27 28.71
C GLU A 272 20.85 -7.43 29.43
N ALA A 273 21.54 -8.22 28.62
CA ALA A 273 22.57 -9.15 29.05
C ALA A 273 23.67 -8.38 29.79
N ARG A 274 23.90 -8.83 31.03
CA ARG A 274 25.00 -8.44 31.90
C ARG A 274 26.34 -8.65 31.19
N GLU A 275 27.11 -7.59 31.03
CA GLU A 275 28.54 -7.69 30.78
C GLU A 275 29.30 -7.01 31.92
N GLY A 276 30.19 -7.80 32.53
CA GLY A 276 30.94 -7.41 33.71
C GLY A 276 32.10 -6.48 33.38
N THR A 277 32.46 -5.64 34.34
CA THR A 277 33.82 -5.10 34.42
C THR A 277 34.22 -4.99 35.88
N VAL A 278 35.33 -5.64 36.20
CA VAL A 278 36.02 -5.63 37.48
C VAL A 278 36.86 -4.35 37.58
N GLY A 279 36.88 -3.71 38.75
CA GLY A 279 37.82 -2.65 39.11
C GLY A 279 37.62 -2.17 40.55
N GLN A 280 38.53 -2.58 41.44
CA GLN A 280 38.69 -2.27 42.88
C GLN A 280 38.88 -0.74 43.11
N ASP A 281 38.76 -0.10 44.29
CA ASP A 281 38.96 -0.52 45.68
C ASP A 281 38.49 0.59 46.68
N ALA A 282 38.37 0.20 47.98
CA ALA A 282 38.32 0.99 49.22
C ALA A 282 37.14 1.97 49.49
N GLY A 283 36.46 2.03 50.63
CA GLY A 283 36.59 1.41 51.95
C GLY A 283 35.76 2.24 52.96
N GLY A 284 35.09 1.59 53.93
CA GLY A 284 34.51 2.24 55.13
C GLY A 284 33.00 2.02 55.38
N SER A 285 32.68 1.18 56.37
CA SER A 285 31.33 0.97 56.95
C SER A 285 31.03 1.96 58.11
N PRO A 286 29.96 1.80 58.92
CA PRO A 286 28.52 1.98 58.64
C PRO A 286 27.81 2.89 59.70
N VAL A 287 26.46 2.91 59.71
CA VAL A 287 25.50 3.19 60.82
C VAL A 287 24.67 4.49 60.76
N SER A 288 23.34 4.33 60.71
CA SER A 288 22.28 4.87 61.61
C SER A 288 20.95 5.07 60.82
N LEU A 289 19.92 4.24 61.02
CA LEU A 289 18.82 4.35 62.00
C LEU A 289 18.00 5.65 61.92
N ALA A 290 16.80 5.56 61.36
CA ALA A 290 15.57 6.12 61.96
C ALA A 290 14.31 5.49 61.33
N LYS A 291 13.55 4.78 62.16
CA LYS A 291 12.14 4.43 61.97
C LYS A 291 11.28 5.65 62.32
N ASP A 292 10.16 5.83 61.64
CA ASP A 292 8.85 6.16 62.23
C ASP A 292 7.77 5.88 61.17
N HIS A 293 6.96 4.83 61.27
CA HIS A 293 5.77 4.55 62.11
C HIS A 293 4.46 5.25 61.71
N LYS A 294 3.49 4.37 61.35
CA LYS A 294 2.03 4.40 61.60
C LYS A 294 1.20 5.39 60.75
N GLY A 295 0.30 4.92 59.89
CA GLY A 295 -1.01 4.32 60.22
C GLY A 295 -2.09 5.35 59.86
N LYS A 296 -3.30 5.09 59.35
CA LYS A 296 -4.19 3.93 59.38
C LYS A 296 -5.30 4.17 58.33
N ALA A 297 -5.99 3.08 57.99
CA ALA A 297 -7.04 2.93 57.00
C ALA A 297 -8.43 3.53 57.34
N ALA A 298 -9.36 3.31 56.39
CA ALA A 298 -10.83 3.24 56.48
C ALA A 298 -11.54 4.59 56.20
N VAL A 299 -12.70 4.75 55.54
CA VAL A 299 -13.74 3.95 54.83
C VAL A 299 -14.98 4.90 54.75
N SER A 300 -15.93 4.62 53.86
CA SER A 300 -17.32 5.16 53.79
C SER A 300 -17.49 6.51 53.07
N GLN A 301 -18.05 6.48 51.86
CA GLN A 301 -19.50 6.53 51.56
C GLN A 301 -20.13 7.90 51.81
N THR A 302 -20.40 8.62 50.72
CA THR A 302 -21.74 9.13 50.40
C THR A 302 -21.82 9.37 48.89
#